data_AF-A0A4R0YCR9-F1
#
_entry.id   AF-A0A4R0YCR9-F1
#
_cell.length_a   1.000
_cell.length_b   1.000
_cell.length_c   1.000
_cell.angle_alpha   90.00
_cell.angle_beta   90.00
_cell.angle_gamma   90.00
#
_symmetry.space_group_name_H-M   'P 1'
#
loop_
_entity.id
_entity.type
_entity.pdbx_description
1 polymer ?
#
loop_
_entity_poly.entity_id
_entity_poly.type
_entity_poly.pdbx_seq_one_letter_code
_entity_poly.pdbx_strand_id
1 'polypeptide(L)'
;MSQRGIKQALVDLTLQFGEDTQDKCVLGRRGLMQLIDELRDLQRTAMQALDKGGVIVVQADGALITAYDVDSFDRGRIHAR
;
A
#
# COMPACT_ATOMS: atom_id res chain seq x y z
N MET A 1 9.73 -29.88 -6.50
CA MET A 1 8.50 -30.23 -5.74
C MET A 1 7.32 -29.61 -6.46
N SER A 2 6.52 -30.41 -7.19
CA SER A 2 5.38 -29.88 -7.95
C SER A 2 4.16 -29.74 -7.05
N GLN A 3 3.84 -28.52 -6.65
CA GLN A 3 2.51 -28.18 -6.16
C GLN A 3 1.52 -28.56 -7.26
N ARG A 4 0.44 -29.27 -6.93
CA ARG A 4 -0.50 -29.95 -7.85
C ARG A 4 -1.15 -29.02 -8.89
N GLY A 5 -0.39 -28.58 -9.89
CA GLY A 5 -0.83 -27.55 -10.85
C GLY A 5 -1.05 -26.15 -10.24
N ILE A 6 -0.68 -25.93 -8.97
CA ILE A 6 -0.82 -24.64 -8.31
C ILE A 6 0.44 -23.82 -8.60
N LYS A 7 0.24 -22.59 -9.06
CA LYS A 7 1.33 -21.65 -9.29
C LYS A 7 1.95 -21.25 -7.96
N GLN A 8 3.28 -21.22 -7.90
CA GLN A 8 4.04 -20.81 -6.71
C GLN A 8 3.52 -19.48 -6.12
N ALA A 9 3.22 -18.49 -6.97
CA ALA A 9 2.68 -17.20 -6.55
C ALA A 9 1.37 -17.29 -5.74
N LEU A 10 0.52 -18.31 -5.98
CA LEU A 10 -0.69 -18.52 -5.18
C LEU A 10 -0.38 -19.10 -3.80
N VAL A 11 0.66 -19.94 -3.71
CA VAL A 11 1.15 -20.43 -2.42
C VAL A 11 1.80 -19.30 -1.64
N ASP A 12 2.64 -18.50 -2.27
CA ASP A 12 3.29 -17.35 -1.63
C ASP A 12 2.25 -16.35 -1.11
N LEU A 13 1.22 -16.04 -1.92
CA LEU A 13 0.09 -15.20 -1.50
C LEU A 13 -0.63 -15.78 -0.28
N THR A 14 -0.90 -17.09 -0.29
CA THR A 14 -1.58 -17.78 0.81
C THR A 14 -0.74 -17.75 2.08
N LEU A 15 0.58 -17.97 1.97
CA LEU A 15 1.48 -17.91 3.11
C LEU A 15 1.63 -16.51 3.69
N GLN A 16 1.47 -15.46 2.87
CA GLN A 16 1.60 -14.07 3.32
C GLN A 16 0.35 -13.53 4.00
N PHE A 17 -0.85 -13.88 3.51
CA PHE A 17 -2.11 -13.28 3.94
C PHE A 17 -3.12 -14.29 4.50
N GLY A 18 -2.83 -15.58 4.45
CA GLY A 18 -3.67 -16.63 4.99
C GLY A 18 -3.57 -16.73 6.51
N GLU A 19 -4.50 -17.49 7.10
CA GLU A 19 -4.53 -17.76 8.52
C GLU A 19 -4.04 -19.19 8.79
N ASP A 20 -3.19 -19.34 9.81
CA ASP A 20 -2.75 -20.66 10.26
C ASP A 20 -3.86 -21.34 11.08
N THR A 21 -4.34 -22.47 10.56
CA THR A 21 -5.29 -23.37 11.22
C THR A 21 -4.63 -24.72 11.42
N GLN A 22 -4.15 -24.98 12.63
CA GLN A 22 -3.42 -26.21 13.00
C GLN A 22 -2.22 -26.48 12.09
N ASP A 23 -2.36 -27.39 11.12
CA ASP A 23 -1.34 -27.86 10.19
C ASP A 23 -1.43 -27.20 8.81
N LYS A 24 -2.32 -26.21 8.63
CA LYS A 24 -2.63 -25.60 7.33
C LYS A 24 -2.56 -24.08 7.42
N CYS A 25 -2.07 -23.46 6.36
CA CYS A 25 -2.27 -22.05 6.10
C CYS A 25 -3.40 -21.90 5.06
N VAL A 26 -4.46 -21.16 5.40
CA VAL A 26 -5.67 -21.06 4.57
C VAL A 26 -5.98 -19.61 4.25
N LEU A 27 -6.00 -19.28 2.96
CA LEU A 27 -6.53 -18.02 2.45
C LEU A 27 -7.85 -18.30 1.70
N GLY A 28 -8.95 -18.26 2.46
CA GLY A 28 -10.27 -18.57 1.94
C GLY A 28 -10.92 -17.43 1.15
N ARG A 29 -12.11 -17.69 0.58
CA ARG A 29 -12.87 -16.70 -0.21
C ARG A 29 -13.07 -15.36 0.51
N ARG A 30 -13.41 -15.40 1.80
CA ARG A 30 -13.65 -14.18 2.60
C ARG A 30 -12.35 -13.37 2.76
N GLY A 31 -11.24 -14.03 3.09
CA GLY A 31 -9.93 -13.40 3.19
C GLY A 31 -9.46 -12.82 1.86
N LEU A 32 -9.68 -13.53 0.74
CA LEU A 32 -9.39 -13.02 -0.60
C LEU A 32 -10.22 -11.78 -0.94
N MET A 33 -11.52 -11.77 -0.64
CA MET A 33 -12.38 -10.62 -0.87
C MET A 33 -11.92 -9.42 -0.06
N GLN A 34 -11.63 -9.62 1.23
CA GLN A 34 -11.11 -8.57 2.10
C GLN A 34 -9.77 -8.03 1.59
N LEU A 35 -8.82 -8.90 1.23
CA LEU A 35 -7.54 -8.51 0.68
C LEU A 35 -7.70 -7.69 -0.62
N ILE A 36 -8.60 -8.09 -1.50
CA ILE A 36 -8.89 -7.34 -2.74
C ILE A 36 -9.45 -5.95 -2.42
N ASP A 37 -10.34 -5.83 -1.44
CA ASP A 37 -10.93 -4.55 -1.06
C ASP A 37 -9.88 -3.63 -0.40
N GLU A 38 -9.01 -4.16 0.46
CA GLU A 38 -7.87 -3.42 1.04
C GLU A 38 -6.89 -2.93 -0.05
N LEU A 39 -6.58 -3.77 -1.04
CA LEU A 39 -5.74 -3.38 -2.18
C LEU A 39 -6.38 -2.29 -3.04
N ARG A 40 -7.71 -2.33 -3.22
CA ARG A 40 -8.44 -1.28 -3.95
C ARG A 40 -8.45 0.04 -3.21
N ASP A 41 -8.58 0.02 -1.89
CA ASP A 41 -8.53 1.22 -1.08
C ASP A 41 -7.12 1.81 -1.08
N LEU A 42 -6.08 0.98 -0.93
CA LEU A 42 -4.70 1.42 -1.09
C LEU A 42 -4.45 2.01 -2.48
N GLN A 43 -4.93 1.36 -3.54
CA GLN A 43 -4.84 1.87 -4.90
C GLN A 43 -5.52 3.24 -5.03
N ARG A 44 -6.72 3.41 -4.46
CA ARG A 44 -7.45 4.68 -4.47
C ARG A 44 -6.65 5.78 -3.79
N THR A 45 -6.10 5.51 -2.61
CA THR A 45 -5.26 6.48 -1.88
C THR A 45 -3.98 6.80 -2.64
N ALA A 46 -3.33 5.81 -3.25
CA ALA A 46 -2.14 6.01 -4.07
C ALA A 46 -2.45 6.87 -5.31
N MET A 47 -3.59 6.66 -5.98
CA MET A 47 -4.02 7.52 -7.08
C MET A 47 -4.27 8.97 -6.63
N GLN A 48 -4.90 9.18 -5.47
CA GLN A 48 -5.08 10.53 -4.91
C GLN A 48 -3.76 11.24 -4.62
N ALA A 49 -2.77 10.50 -4.11
CA ALA A 49 -1.42 11.04 -3.90
C ALA A 49 -0.74 11.37 -5.24
N LEU A 50 -0.92 10.53 -6.26
CA LEU A 50 -0.40 10.76 -7.60
C LEU A 50 -1.05 11.99 -8.26
N ASP A 51 -2.36 12.16 -8.15
CA ASP A 51 -3.10 13.31 -8.70
C ASP A 51 -2.62 14.65 -8.10
N LYS A 52 -2.07 14.61 -6.88
CA LYS A 52 -1.46 15.76 -6.19
C LYS A 52 0.02 16.00 -6.55
N GLY A 53 0.59 15.20 -7.45
CA GLY A 53 2.03 15.24 -7.76
C GLY A 53 2.92 14.57 -6.70
N GLY A 54 2.32 13.87 -5.74
CA GLY A 54 2.97 13.32 -4.55
C GLY A 54 2.72 14.15 -3.30
N VAL A 55 3.01 13.56 -2.13
CA VAL A 55 2.81 14.20 -0.81
C VAL A 55 4.10 14.12 0.00
N ILE A 56 4.51 15.26 0.56
CA ILE A 56 5.62 15.38 1.52
C ILE A 56 5.03 15.40 2.92
N VAL A 57 5.61 14.62 3.83
CA VAL A 57 5.23 14.57 5.24
C VAL A 57 6.44 14.95 6.08
N VAL A 58 6.31 16.01 6.89
CA VAL A 58 7.34 16.46 7.83
C VAL A 58 7.00 15.93 9.22
N GLN A 59 7.93 15.16 9.80
CA GLN A 59 7.78 14.58 11.13
C GLN A 59 9.03 14.86 11.97
N ALA A 60 8.85 15.00 13.28
CA ALA A 60 9.94 15.05 14.26
C ALA A 60 9.51 14.29 15.52
N ASP A 61 10.43 13.52 16.11
CA ASP A 61 10.21 12.77 17.34
C ASP A 61 8.93 11.90 17.33
N GLY A 62 8.60 11.33 16.16
CA GLY A 62 7.42 10.49 15.96
C GLY A 62 6.09 11.25 15.82
N ALA A 63 6.11 12.58 15.86
CA ALA A 63 4.93 13.43 15.67
C ALA A 63 4.86 13.98 14.24
N LEU A 64 3.65 14.03 13.68
CA LEU A 64 3.36 14.72 12.43
C LEU A 64 3.38 16.24 12.66
N ILE A 65 4.30 16.94 11.99
CA ILE A 65 4.34 18.41 12.02
C ILE A 65 3.43 18.98 10.93
N THR A 66 3.63 18.57 9.68
CA THR A 66 2.83 19.05 8.54
C THR A 66 2.91 18.08 7.36
N ALA A 67 1.98 18.20 6.41
CA ALA A 67 2.03 17.52 5.12
C ALA A 67 1.55 18.46 4.01
N TYR A 68 2.18 18.38 2.84
CA TYR A 68 1.85 19.22 1.69
C TYR A 68 2.20 18.52 0.38
N ASP A 69 1.59 18.95 -0.72
CA ASP A 69 1.82 18.38 -2.04
C ASP A 69 3.25 18.68 -2.53
N VAL A 70 3.92 17.74 -3.19
CA VAL A 70 5.31 17.91 -3.67
C VAL A 70 5.47 19.18 -4.49
N ASP A 71 4.49 19.45 -5.37
CA ASP A 71 4.50 20.58 -6.28
C ASP A 71 4.06 21.91 -5.63
N SER A 72 3.71 21.90 -4.34
CA SER A 72 3.30 23.11 -3.62
C SER A 72 4.48 24.08 -3.37
N PHE A 73 5.73 23.59 -3.43
CA PHE A 73 6.91 24.43 -3.23
C PHE A 73 7.31 25.17 -4.52
N ASP A 74 6.71 26.35 -4.72
CA ASP A 74 7.07 27.26 -5.81
C ASP A 74 8.46 27.88 -5.56
N ARG A 75 9.50 27.32 -6.22
CA ARG A 75 10.86 27.86 -6.25
C ARG A 75 10.96 29.22 -6.97
N GLY A 76 9.94 29.62 -7.73
CA GLY A 76 9.92 30.83 -8.55
C GLY A 76 9.75 32.13 -7.76
N ARG A 77 9.20 32.08 -6.54
CA ARG A 77 8.97 33.29 -5.73
C ARG A 77 10.20 33.87 -5.02
N ILE A 78 11.34 33.18 -5.04
CA ILE A 78 12.53 33.61 -4.27
C ILE A 78 13.35 34.67 -5.02
N HIS A 79 13.23 34.76 -6.36
CA HIS A 79 14.00 35.73 -7.18
C HIS A 79 13.18 36.95 -7.66
N ALA A 80 11.95 37.11 -7.17
CA ALA A 80 11.17 38.32 -7.39
C ALA A 80 11.40 39.32 -6.25
N ARG A 81 12.61 39.88 -6.16
CA ARG A 81 12.94 41.08 -5.37
C ARG A 81 13.96 41.93 -6.09
#